data_AF-A0A952NEQ9-F1
#
_entry.id   AF-A0A952NEQ9-F1
#
_cell.length_a   1.000
_cell.length_b   1.000
_cell.length_c   1.000
_cell.angle_alpha   90.00
_cell.angle_beta   90.00
_cell.angle_gamma   90.00
#
_symmetry.space_group_name_H-M   'P 1'
#
loop_
_entity.id
_entity.type
_entity.pdbx_description
1 polymer ?
#
loop_
_entity_poly.entity_id
_entity_poly.type
_entity_poly.pdbx_seq_one_letter_code
_entity_poly.pdbx_strand_id
1 'polypeptide(L)'
;MSKSKIILFLYLMCPAFSFAGTVVGNGGEPILHYLEASRFALIETLRDIHNDPKKNAEFCSKESQLNADQKNFCREYLLEILDQVITLNLEPKKVPFVLREDPLLVVGPDGKPMPVSARTELGDQGPIEFHLDSIKLMAPKDLLQLVAHEFQHKITYKNSSPTDNDPIGPFQYGRFLIDSVASAIVKVAIETGRIGTQLVLRDSFECTIRSGSSQFGMRASTQRWFFDSSLTSYKTSLSELPTDPFIFVSETIDSKIVFQLNITDKNHCQNLNDASLRQSRLALWRVFNNPQTPSQLISEQKLPGVNPLCEKVSPLFTADFQAIHFDCKYYGTEAH
;
A
#
# COMPACT_ATOMS: atom_id res chain seq x y z
N MET A 1 43.11 -17.57 59.03
CA MET A 1 41.63 -17.69 59.03
C MET A 1 41.08 -16.80 57.93
N SER A 2 40.76 -17.42 56.80
CA SER A 2 40.17 -16.77 55.62
C SER A 2 38.68 -16.51 55.87
N LYS A 3 38.21 -15.29 55.60
CA LYS A 3 36.77 -14.98 55.57
C LYS A 3 36.40 -14.53 54.15
N SER A 4 35.86 -15.48 53.41
CA SER A 4 35.14 -15.28 52.15
C SER A 4 34.03 -14.25 52.33
N LYS A 5 34.00 -13.22 51.48
CA LYS A 5 32.81 -12.39 51.29
C LYS A 5 32.06 -12.93 50.08
N ILE A 6 30.88 -13.47 50.38
CA ILE A 6 29.86 -13.89 49.42
C ILE A 6 29.32 -12.64 48.73
N ILE A 7 29.45 -12.60 47.40
CA ILE A 7 28.76 -11.64 46.52
C ILE A 7 27.35 -12.19 46.31
N LEU A 8 26.35 -11.55 46.91
CA LEU A 8 24.95 -11.87 46.66
C LEU A 8 24.46 -10.97 45.51
N PHE A 9 24.45 -11.55 44.31
CA PHE A 9 23.73 -11.03 43.14
C PHE A 9 22.23 -11.16 43.41
N LEU A 10 21.51 -10.04 43.47
CA LEU A 10 20.04 -10.03 43.49
C LEU A 10 19.53 -9.32 42.23
N TYR A 11 19.21 -10.18 41.26
CA TYR A 11 18.33 -9.97 40.13
C TYR A 11 16.92 -9.58 40.62
N LEU A 12 16.30 -8.60 39.95
CA LEU A 12 14.86 -8.53 39.57
C LEU A 12 14.66 -7.19 38.83
N MET A 13 14.75 -7.20 37.48
CA MET A 13 13.61 -7.24 36.54
C MET A 13 12.79 -5.93 36.61
N CYS A 14 12.88 -5.04 35.62
CA CYS A 14 12.34 -5.28 34.28
C CYS A 14 13.03 -4.38 33.24
N PRO A 15 13.67 -4.93 32.20
CA PRO A 15 13.85 -4.19 30.95
C PRO A 15 12.46 -4.16 30.31
N ALA A 16 11.86 -2.98 30.18
CA ALA A 16 10.95 -2.77 29.07
C ALA A 16 11.81 -2.89 27.82
N PHE A 17 11.91 -4.12 27.33
CA PHE A 17 12.48 -4.43 26.04
C PHE A 17 11.78 -3.52 25.02
N SER A 18 12.47 -2.48 24.60
CA SER A 18 12.35 -2.00 23.23
C SER A 18 12.69 -3.20 22.35
N PHE A 19 11.68 -3.99 22.01
CA PHE A 19 11.73 -4.77 20.79
C PHE A 19 11.76 -3.77 19.65
N ALA A 20 12.95 -3.22 19.38
CA ALA A 20 13.35 -2.96 18.02
C ALA A 20 13.41 -4.34 17.38
N GLY A 21 12.27 -4.80 16.87
CA GLY A 21 12.26 -5.87 15.89
C GLY A 21 12.95 -5.33 14.65
N THR A 22 14.27 -5.36 14.61
CA THR A 22 14.95 -5.55 13.34
C THR A 22 14.55 -6.96 12.93
N VAL A 23 13.46 -7.09 12.18
CA VAL A 23 13.19 -8.29 11.42
C VAL A 23 14.26 -8.33 10.34
N VAL A 24 15.43 -8.86 10.70
CA VAL A 24 16.33 -9.47 9.72
C VAL A 24 15.69 -10.83 9.43
N GLY A 25 14.68 -10.82 8.58
CA GLY A 25 13.90 -11.98 8.22
C GLY A 25 13.57 -11.92 6.74
N ASN A 26 14.34 -12.68 5.95
CA ASN A 26 14.20 -12.90 4.50
C ASN A 26 13.87 -11.65 3.67
N GLY A 27 14.91 -10.96 3.19
CA GLY A 27 14.83 -9.84 2.24
C GLY A 27 14.20 -10.24 0.91
N GLY A 28 12.88 -10.37 0.91
CA GLY A 28 12.04 -10.41 -0.29
C GLY A 28 11.69 -8.99 -0.73
N GLU A 29 11.32 -8.85 -2.00
CA GLU A 29 10.89 -7.58 -2.58
C GLU A 29 9.58 -7.09 -1.89
N PRO A 30 9.50 -5.93 -1.24
CA PRO A 30 8.30 -5.46 -0.54
C PRO A 30 7.11 -5.15 -1.40
N ILE A 31 7.31 -4.95 -2.70
CA ILE A 31 6.20 -4.96 -3.64
C ILE A 31 5.56 -6.35 -3.66
N LEU A 32 6.35 -7.42 -3.53
CA LEU A 32 5.84 -8.78 -3.33
C LEU A 32 5.14 -8.91 -1.96
N HIS A 33 5.69 -8.35 -0.88
CA HIS A 33 4.98 -8.34 0.41
C HIS A 33 3.64 -7.58 0.34
N TYR A 34 3.57 -6.49 -0.40
CA TYR A 34 2.35 -5.72 -0.64
C TYR A 34 1.32 -6.53 -1.44
N LEU A 35 1.77 -7.26 -2.45
CA LEU A 35 0.96 -8.23 -3.19
C LEU A 35 0.48 -9.38 -2.29
N GLU A 36 1.36 -9.98 -1.49
CA GLU A 36 1.00 -11.08 -0.58
C GLU A 36 0.03 -10.63 0.51
N ALA A 37 0.17 -9.40 1.01
CA ALA A 37 -0.78 -8.84 1.96
C ALA A 37 -2.15 -8.57 1.29
N SER A 38 -2.16 -8.17 0.01
CA SER A 38 -3.39 -8.07 -0.78
C SER A 38 -4.05 -9.45 -1.00
N ARG A 39 -3.26 -10.48 -1.31
CA ARG A 39 -3.71 -11.89 -1.40
C ARG A 39 -4.35 -12.35 -0.08
N PHE A 40 -3.70 -12.06 1.04
CA PHE A 40 -4.25 -12.39 2.35
C PHE A 40 -5.57 -11.64 2.63
N ALA A 41 -5.63 -10.34 2.33
CA ALA A 41 -6.84 -9.55 2.46
C ALA A 41 -7.99 -10.10 1.60
N LEU A 42 -7.70 -10.59 0.39
CA LEU A 42 -8.69 -11.26 -0.47
C LEU A 42 -9.25 -12.50 0.22
N ILE A 43 -8.40 -13.40 0.73
CA ILE A 43 -8.84 -14.63 1.43
C ILE A 43 -9.75 -14.30 2.61
N GLU A 44 -9.32 -13.37 3.48
CA GLU A 44 -10.07 -13.01 4.67
C GLU A 44 -11.41 -12.35 4.33
N THR A 45 -11.44 -11.51 3.28
CA THR A 45 -12.67 -10.88 2.81
C THR A 45 -13.65 -11.92 2.25
N LEU A 46 -13.15 -12.89 1.46
CA LEU A 46 -13.98 -13.98 0.94
C LEU A 46 -14.54 -14.86 2.06
N ARG A 47 -13.74 -15.12 3.11
CA ARG A 47 -14.22 -15.81 4.31
C ARG A 47 -15.30 -15.02 5.03
N ASP A 48 -15.17 -13.71 5.14
CA ASP A 48 -16.20 -12.85 5.74
C ASP A 48 -17.49 -12.89 4.92
N ILE A 49 -17.41 -12.89 3.58
CA ILE A 49 -18.58 -13.02 2.70
C ILE A 49 -19.23 -14.40 2.85
N HIS A 50 -18.43 -15.46 2.90
CA HIS A 50 -18.91 -16.83 3.01
C HIS A 50 -19.63 -17.09 4.35
N ASN A 51 -19.06 -16.58 5.45
CA ASN A 51 -19.53 -16.87 6.80
C ASN A 51 -20.61 -15.91 7.32
N ASP A 52 -20.84 -14.77 6.68
CA ASP A 52 -21.84 -13.78 7.07
C ASP A 52 -23.02 -13.76 6.08
N PRO A 53 -24.19 -14.32 6.46
CA PRO A 53 -25.36 -14.37 5.58
C PRO A 53 -25.83 -13.00 5.09
N LYS A 54 -25.62 -11.94 5.88
CA LYS A 54 -26.01 -10.58 5.50
C LYS A 54 -25.09 -10.06 4.40
N LYS A 55 -23.77 -10.21 4.56
CA LYS A 55 -22.80 -9.81 3.52
C LYS A 55 -22.99 -10.59 2.24
N ASN A 56 -23.25 -11.89 2.34
CA ASN A 56 -23.59 -12.72 1.20
C ASN A 56 -24.83 -12.17 0.47
N ALA A 57 -25.93 -11.94 1.18
CA ALA A 57 -27.17 -11.46 0.60
C ALA A 57 -27.03 -10.07 -0.06
N GLU A 58 -26.23 -9.18 0.55
CA GLU A 58 -25.98 -7.82 0.07
C GLU A 58 -24.84 -7.73 -0.95
N PHE A 59 -24.10 -8.82 -1.22
CA PHE A 59 -22.97 -8.81 -2.14
C PHE A 59 -23.41 -8.35 -3.54
N CYS A 60 -22.65 -7.43 -4.13
CA CYS A 60 -22.96 -6.78 -5.41
C CYS A 60 -24.26 -5.90 -5.44
N SER A 61 -25.07 -5.87 -4.37
CA SER A 61 -26.32 -5.09 -4.34
C SER A 61 -26.10 -3.57 -4.47
N LYS A 62 -24.94 -3.09 -3.97
CA LYS A 62 -24.50 -1.69 -3.97
C LYS A 62 -23.74 -1.28 -5.24
N GLU A 63 -23.63 -2.14 -6.26
CA GLU A 63 -23.05 -1.77 -7.55
C GLU A 63 -24.06 -0.95 -8.37
N SER A 64 -23.84 0.37 -8.48
CA SER A 64 -24.79 1.29 -9.14
C SER A 64 -24.91 1.08 -10.64
N GLN A 65 -23.87 0.53 -11.27
CA GLN A 65 -23.78 0.28 -12.71
C GLN A 65 -24.50 -0.99 -13.16
N LEU A 66 -24.93 -1.85 -12.22
CA LEU A 66 -25.57 -3.13 -12.53
C LEU A 66 -27.09 -3.02 -12.44
N ASN A 67 -27.79 -3.66 -13.39
CA ASN A 67 -29.23 -3.89 -13.27
C ASN A 67 -29.53 -5.07 -12.31
N ALA A 68 -30.82 -5.34 -12.04
CA ALA A 68 -31.22 -6.36 -11.07
C ALA A 68 -30.70 -7.77 -11.42
N ASP A 69 -30.81 -8.16 -12.69
CA ASP A 69 -30.35 -9.48 -13.16
C ASP A 69 -28.84 -9.63 -13.05
N GLN A 70 -28.10 -8.57 -13.40
CA GLN A 70 -26.65 -8.51 -13.28
C GLN A 70 -26.19 -8.55 -11.82
N LYS A 71 -26.90 -7.90 -10.90
CA LYS A 71 -26.58 -7.95 -9.46
C LYS A 71 -26.77 -9.36 -8.90
N ASN A 72 -27.88 -10.00 -9.22
CA ASN A 72 -28.16 -11.38 -8.82
C ASN A 72 -27.10 -12.33 -9.37
N PHE A 73 -26.79 -12.21 -10.66
CA PHE A 73 -25.78 -13.04 -11.30
C PHE A 73 -24.37 -12.79 -10.74
N CYS A 74 -23.98 -11.54 -10.47
CA CYS A 74 -22.69 -11.22 -9.84
C CYS A 74 -22.52 -11.96 -8.50
N ARG A 75 -23.56 -11.94 -7.67
CA ARG A 75 -23.58 -12.65 -6.39
C ARG A 75 -23.48 -14.15 -6.59
N GLU A 76 -24.34 -14.73 -7.42
CA GLU A 76 -24.36 -16.17 -7.69
C GLU A 76 -23.02 -16.66 -8.24
N TYR A 77 -22.46 -15.92 -9.19
CA TYR A 77 -21.15 -16.19 -9.76
C TYR A 77 -20.05 -16.23 -8.69
N LEU A 78 -19.96 -15.21 -7.81
CA LEU A 78 -18.95 -15.24 -6.74
C LEU A 78 -19.13 -16.49 -5.87
N LEU A 79 -20.35 -16.77 -5.41
CA LEU A 79 -20.60 -17.91 -4.52
C LEU A 79 -20.23 -19.25 -5.16
N GLU A 80 -20.39 -19.39 -6.46
CA GLU A 80 -20.00 -20.59 -7.21
C GLU A 80 -18.48 -20.77 -7.30
N ILE A 81 -17.72 -19.67 -7.37
CA ILE A 81 -16.25 -19.71 -7.53
C ILE A 81 -15.46 -19.51 -6.23
N LEU A 82 -16.12 -19.08 -5.15
CA LEU A 82 -15.48 -18.59 -3.92
C LEU A 82 -14.46 -19.57 -3.35
N ASP A 83 -14.83 -20.84 -3.21
CA ASP A 83 -13.95 -21.87 -2.65
C ASP A 83 -12.74 -22.14 -3.54
N GLN A 84 -12.91 -22.06 -4.87
CA GLN A 84 -11.79 -22.16 -5.82
C GLN A 84 -10.82 -21.00 -5.62
N VAL A 85 -11.34 -19.76 -5.55
CA VAL A 85 -10.51 -18.57 -5.34
C VAL A 85 -9.74 -18.67 -4.02
N ILE A 86 -10.40 -19.03 -2.91
CA ILE A 86 -9.73 -19.22 -1.61
C ILE A 86 -8.65 -20.29 -1.72
N THR A 87 -8.94 -21.45 -2.31
CA THR A 87 -7.99 -22.56 -2.45
C THR A 87 -6.75 -22.14 -3.24
N LEU A 88 -6.94 -21.48 -4.39
CA LEU A 88 -5.84 -21.01 -5.23
C LEU A 88 -4.98 -19.95 -4.54
N ASN A 89 -5.58 -19.08 -3.73
CA ASN A 89 -4.84 -18.09 -2.95
C ASN A 89 -3.99 -18.75 -1.85
N LEU A 90 -4.48 -19.83 -1.22
CA LEU A 90 -3.76 -20.62 -0.20
C LEU A 90 -2.64 -21.50 -0.78
N GLU A 91 -2.57 -21.66 -2.10
CA GLU A 91 -1.54 -22.42 -2.81
C GLU A 91 -0.62 -21.49 -3.65
N PRO A 92 0.21 -20.63 -3.02
CA PRO A 92 1.04 -19.66 -3.75
C PRO A 92 2.06 -20.28 -4.69
N LYS A 93 2.37 -21.57 -4.56
CA LYS A 93 3.21 -22.31 -5.52
C LYS A 93 2.49 -22.66 -6.83
N LYS A 94 1.17 -22.85 -6.77
CA LYS A 94 0.30 -23.17 -7.91
C LYS A 94 -0.01 -21.92 -8.72
N VAL A 95 -0.30 -20.82 -8.02
CA VAL A 95 -0.48 -19.48 -8.61
C VAL A 95 0.54 -18.51 -8.00
N PRO A 96 1.80 -18.51 -8.48
CA PRO A 96 2.82 -17.59 -7.99
C PRO A 96 2.58 -16.16 -8.51
N PHE A 97 2.93 -15.18 -7.69
CA PHE A 97 3.08 -13.81 -8.15
C PHE A 97 4.47 -13.59 -8.71
N VAL A 98 4.56 -12.95 -9.87
CA VAL A 98 5.83 -12.64 -10.54
C VAL A 98 5.87 -11.16 -10.83
N LEU A 99 6.90 -10.46 -10.33
CA LEU A 99 7.12 -9.05 -10.63
C LEU A 99 7.99 -8.90 -11.87
N ARG A 100 7.60 -7.98 -12.76
CA ARG A 100 8.32 -7.65 -13.99
C ARG A 100 8.69 -6.17 -13.99
N GLU A 101 9.95 -5.88 -14.26
CA GLU A 101 10.44 -4.50 -14.44
C GLU A 101 9.95 -3.90 -15.76
N ASP A 102 9.92 -4.71 -16.83
CA ASP A 102 9.43 -4.28 -18.14
C ASP A 102 7.90 -4.13 -18.18
N PRO A 103 7.37 -3.14 -18.94
CA PRO A 103 5.93 -2.99 -19.14
C PRO A 103 5.27 -4.27 -19.65
N LEU A 104 4.20 -4.68 -18.99
CA LEU A 104 3.38 -5.80 -19.44
C LEU A 104 2.44 -5.36 -20.57
N LEU A 105 2.34 -6.20 -21.61
CA LEU A 105 1.52 -5.93 -22.79
C LEU A 105 0.55 -7.09 -23.04
N VAL A 106 -0.69 -6.74 -23.41
CA VAL A 106 -1.70 -7.67 -23.94
C VAL A 106 -2.22 -7.16 -25.29
N VAL A 107 -2.88 -8.01 -26.06
CA VAL A 107 -3.51 -7.61 -27.31
C VAL A 107 -4.85 -6.95 -26.99
N GLY A 108 -4.98 -5.67 -27.31
CA GLY A 108 -6.21 -4.91 -27.14
C GLY A 108 -7.31 -5.30 -28.16
N PRO A 109 -8.53 -4.76 -28.02
CA PRO A 109 -9.64 -5.04 -28.93
C PRO A 109 -9.37 -4.64 -30.38
N ASP A 110 -8.45 -3.70 -30.62
CA ASP A 110 -8.03 -3.25 -31.95
C ASP A 110 -6.85 -4.07 -32.52
N GLY A 111 -6.44 -5.15 -31.83
CA GLY A 111 -5.32 -6.00 -32.20
C GLY A 111 -3.95 -5.43 -31.87
N LYS A 112 -3.86 -4.26 -31.23
CA LYS A 112 -2.58 -3.63 -30.89
C LYS A 112 -2.12 -3.95 -29.47
N PRO A 113 -0.81 -3.90 -29.19
CA PRO A 113 -0.31 -4.02 -27.82
C PRO A 113 -0.84 -2.89 -26.94
N MET A 114 -1.43 -3.27 -25.80
CA MET A 114 -1.95 -2.37 -24.79
C MET A 114 -1.21 -2.62 -23.47
N PRO A 115 -0.69 -1.58 -22.79
CA PRO A 115 -0.05 -1.74 -21.50
C PRO A 115 -1.06 -2.12 -20.42
N VAL A 116 -0.67 -3.05 -19.55
CA VAL A 116 -1.49 -3.52 -18.43
C VAL A 116 -0.65 -3.57 -17.15
N SER A 117 -1.34 -3.54 -16.01
CA SER A 117 -0.69 -3.65 -14.70
C SER A 117 -0.47 -5.09 -14.27
N ALA A 118 -1.25 -6.03 -14.82
CA ALA A 118 -1.09 -7.45 -14.62
C ALA A 118 -1.41 -8.25 -15.89
N ARG A 119 -0.86 -9.46 -15.98
CA ARG A 119 -1.16 -10.44 -17.01
C ARG A 119 -1.22 -11.82 -16.37
N THR A 120 -2.31 -12.53 -16.63
CA THR A 120 -2.56 -13.85 -16.06
C THR A 120 -2.51 -14.94 -17.12
N GLU A 121 -1.77 -16.01 -16.83
CA GLU A 121 -1.94 -17.28 -17.54
C GLU A 121 -3.30 -17.89 -17.14
N LEU A 122 -4.15 -18.23 -18.11
CA LEU A 122 -5.48 -18.79 -17.79
C LEU A 122 -5.38 -20.21 -17.21
N GLY A 123 -6.37 -20.59 -16.41
CA GLY A 123 -6.42 -21.90 -15.76
C GLY A 123 -5.92 -21.87 -14.32
N ASP A 124 -6.01 -23.00 -13.62
CA ASP A 124 -5.77 -23.06 -12.18
C ASP A 124 -4.28 -23.07 -11.79
N GLN A 125 -3.37 -23.05 -12.76
CA GLN A 125 -1.92 -23.06 -12.57
C GLN A 125 -1.26 -21.85 -13.24
N GLY A 126 0.04 -21.68 -12.98
CA GLY A 126 0.86 -20.68 -13.65
C GLY A 126 0.79 -19.30 -12.99
N PRO A 127 1.68 -18.38 -13.36
CA PRO A 127 1.84 -17.12 -12.67
C PRO A 127 0.68 -16.14 -12.92
N ILE A 128 0.58 -15.19 -12.00
CA ILE A 128 0.03 -13.86 -12.27
C ILE A 128 1.23 -12.92 -12.29
N GLU A 129 1.49 -12.32 -13.44
CA GLU A 129 2.59 -11.38 -13.62
C GLU A 129 2.10 -9.96 -13.35
N PHE A 130 2.86 -9.17 -12.60
CA PHE A 130 2.57 -7.79 -12.28
C PHE A 130 3.69 -6.88 -12.76
N HIS A 131 3.33 -5.73 -13.33
CA HIS A 131 4.28 -4.69 -13.68
C HIS A 131 4.70 -3.93 -12.42
N LEU A 132 5.99 -3.99 -12.09
CA LEU A 132 6.56 -3.48 -10.85
C LEU A 132 6.16 -2.03 -10.58
N ASP A 133 6.34 -1.15 -11.55
CA ASP A 133 6.10 0.27 -11.38
C ASP A 133 4.60 0.60 -11.30
N SER A 134 3.74 -0.19 -11.95
CA SER A 134 2.30 -0.06 -11.76
C SER A 134 1.91 -0.34 -10.30
N ILE A 135 2.43 -1.41 -9.70
CA ILE A 135 2.07 -1.81 -8.32
C ILE A 135 2.58 -0.80 -7.29
N LYS A 136 3.77 -0.22 -7.50
CA LYS A 136 4.32 0.83 -6.62
C LYS A 136 3.39 2.04 -6.48
N LEU A 137 2.58 2.33 -7.49
CA LEU A 137 1.72 3.51 -7.55
C LEU A 137 0.28 3.24 -7.10
N MET A 138 -0.13 1.97 -7.02
CA MET A 138 -1.51 1.60 -6.70
C MET A 138 -1.86 1.86 -5.24
N ALA A 139 -3.09 2.32 -5.02
CA ALA A 139 -3.69 2.28 -3.70
C ALA A 139 -3.97 0.84 -3.27
N PRO A 140 -4.06 0.56 -1.95
CA PRO A 140 -4.35 -0.78 -1.44
C PRO A 140 -5.66 -1.36 -1.97
N LYS A 141 -6.69 -0.51 -2.15
CA LYS A 141 -7.96 -0.93 -2.74
C LYS A 141 -7.85 -1.32 -4.20
N ASP A 142 -7.03 -0.60 -4.98
CA ASP A 142 -6.88 -0.83 -6.42
C ASP A 142 -6.02 -2.08 -6.64
N LEU A 143 -5.03 -2.30 -5.78
CA LEU A 143 -4.28 -3.55 -5.76
C LEU A 143 -5.15 -4.74 -5.38
N LEU A 144 -6.00 -4.62 -4.35
CA LEU A 144 -6.93 -5.71 -4.01
C LEU A 144 -7.90 -5.97 -5.15
N GLN A 145 -8.42 -4.91 -5.79
CA GLN A 145 -9.29 -5.05 -6.96
C GLN A 145 -8.58 -5.81 -8.08
N LEU A 146 -7.33 -5.43 -8.39
CA LEU A 146 -6.53 -6.10 -9.42
C LEU A 146 -6.28 -7.57 -9.05
N VAL A 147 -5.82 -7.86 -7.85
CA VAL A 147 -5.57 -9.25 -7.40
C VAL A 147 -6.86 -10.07 -7.45
N ALA A 148 -7.98 -9.52 -6.99
CA ALA A 148 -9.29 -10.18 -7.06
C ALA A 148 -9.77 -10.40 -8.50
N HIS A 149 -9.48 -9.47 -9.41
CA HIS A 149 -9.72 -9.62 -10.85
C HIS A 149 -8.90 -10.80 -11.41
N GLU A 150 -7.58 -10.78 -11.21
CA GLU A 150 -6.68 -11.79 -11.79
C GLU A 150 -6.98 -13.21 -11.30
N PHE A 151 -7.37 -13.38 -10.02
CA PHE A 151 -7.75 -14.71 -9.52
C PHE A 151 -9.03 -15.26 -10.15
N GLN A 152 -9.92 -14.43 -10.66
CA GLN A 152 -11.10 -14.90 -11.39
C GLN A 152 -10.76 -15.45 -12.78
N HIS A 153 -9.60 -15.10 -13.35
CA HIS A 153 -9.09 -15.78 -14.56
C HIS A 153 -8.49 -17.16 -14.26
N LYS A 154 -8.20 -17.47 -12.99
CA LYS A 154 -7.59 -18.74 -12.57
C LYS A 154 -8.62 -19.84 -12.26
N ILE A 155 -9.88 -19.49 -12.04
CA ILE A 155 -10.92 -20.48 -11.71
C ILE A 155 -11.43 -21.18 -12.95
N THR A 156 -12.19 -22.27 -12.75
CA THR A 156 -13.01 -22.88 -13.80
C THR A 156 -14.48 -22.58 -13.53
N TYR A 157 -15.15 -21.94 -14.49
CA TYR A 157 -16.59 -21.66 -14.48
C TYR A 157 -17.22 -22.25 -15.73
N LYS A 158 -18.22 -23.14 -15.58
CA LYS A 158 -18.89 -23.80 -16.71
C LYS A 158 -17.92 -24.44 -17.74
N ASN A 159 -16.87 -25.10 -17.24
CA ASN A 159 -15.83 -25.83 -18.00
C ASN A 159 -14.77 -24.97 -18.71
N SER A 160 -14.71 -23.66 -18.45
CA SER A 160 -13.65 -22.80 -18.99
C SER A 160 -13.20 -21.78 -17.95
N SER A 161 -11.99 -21.27 -18.10
CA SER A 161 -11.56 -20.10 -17.35
C SER A 161 -12.23 -18.84 -17.90
N PRO A 162 -12.81 -17.98 -17.03
CA PRO A 162 -13.32 -16.67 -17.43
C PRO A 162 -12.25 -15.86 -18.16
N THR A 163 -12.63 -15.18 -19.23
CA THR A 163 -11.76 -14.24 -19.97
C THR A 163 -12.39 -12.85 -19.96
N ASP A 164 -11.60 -11.83 -20.29
CA ASP A 164 -12.09 -10.45 -20.35
C ASP A 164 -13.14 -10.23 -21.45
N ASN A 165 -13.00 -10.94 -22.57
CA ASN A 165 -13.71 -10.65 -23.81
C ASN A 165 -14.94 -11.55 -24.03
N ASP A 166 -14.97 -12.73 -23.42
CA ASP A 166 -16.07 -13.67 -23.61
C ASP A 166 -17.27 -13.29 -22.74
N PRO A 167 -18.51 -13.41 -23.23
CA PRO A 167 -19.71 -13.13 -22.45
C PRO A 167 -19.88 -14.17 -21.32
N ILE A 168 -20.35 -13.70 -20.16
CA ILE A 168 -20.63 -14.56 -19.00
C ILE A 168 -21.99 -14.20 -18.42
N GLY A 169 -22.98 -15.07 -18.63
CA GLY A 169 -24.35 -14.84 -18.18
C GLY A 169 -24.95 -13.57 -18.80
N PRO A 170 -25.52 -12.64 -18.00
CA PRO A 170 -26.11 -11.39 -18.49
C PRO A 170 -25.06 -10.30 -18.81
N PHE A 171 -23.76 -10.60 -18.72
CA PHE A 171 -22.68 -9.67 -19.01
C PHE A 171 -22.16 -9.88 -20.43
N GLN A 172 -22.17 -8.82 -21.24
CA GLN A 172 -21.70 -8.85 -22.63
C GLN A 172 -20.21 -9.18 -22.74
N TYR A 173 -19.42 -8.78 -21.73
CA TYR A 173 -17.99 -9.04 -21.64
C TYR A 173 -17.66 -9.53 -20.23
N GLY A 174 -16.87 -10.59 -20.11
CA GLY A 174 -16.47 -11.19 -18.84
C GLY A 174 -15.75 -10.20 -17.94
N ARG A 175 -14.97 -9.28 -18.52
CA ARG A 175 -14.33 -8.18 -17.78
C ARG A 175 -15.31 -7.39 -16.93
N PHE A 176 -16.50 -7.07 -17.45
CA PHE A 176 -17.48 -6.27 -16.71
C PHE A 176 -18.03 -7.01 -15.49
N LEU A 177 -18.18 -8.34 -15.59
CA LEU A 177 -18.53 -9.19 -14.45
C LEU A 177 -17.38 -9.25 -13.45
N ILE A 178 -16.17 -9.59 -13.93
CA ILE A 178 -14.98 -9.79 -13.11
C ILE A 178 -14.64 -8.52 -12.31
N ASP A 179 -14.67 -7.35 -12.97
CA ASP A 179 -14.45 -6.05 -12.34
C ASP A 179 -15.54 -5.71 -11.32
N SER A 180 -16.80 -6.08 -11.59
CA SER A 180 -17.90 -5.85 -10.65
C SER A 180 -17.77 -6.70 -9.40
N VAL A 181 -17.38 -7.97 -9.54
CA VAL A 181 -17.09 -8.87 -8.42
C VAL A 181 -15.91 -8.35 -7.61
N ALA A 182 -14.82 -7.96 -8.27
CA ALA A 182 -13.64 -7.41 -7.62
C ALA A 182 -13.94 -6.10 -6.86
N SER A 183 -14.71 -5.19 -7.47
CA SER A 183 -15.20 -3.96 -6.83
C SER A 183 -16.02 -4.26 -5.57
N ALA A 184 -16.96 -5.21 -5.67
CA ALA A 184 -17.79 -5.61 -4.53
C ALA A 184 -16.98 -6.26 -3.40
N ILE A 185 -15.96 -7.08 -3.73
CA ILE A 185 -15.00 -7.62 -2.74
C ILE A 185 -14.29 -6.48 -2.01
N VAL A 186 -13.77 -5.49 -2.75
CA VAL A 186 -13.07 -4.34 -2.16
C VAL A 186 -13.99 -3.56 -1.22
N LYS A 187 -15.26 -3.34 -1.58
CA LYS A 187 -16.23 -2.69 -0.70
C LYS A 187 -16.39 -3.44 0.62
N VAL A 188 -16.53 -4.76 0.58
CA VAL A 188 -16.61 -5.59 1.80
C VAL A 188 -15.31 -5.50 2.59
N ALA A 189 -14.16 -5.56 1.93
CA ALA A 189 -12.85 -5.47 2.58
C ALA A 189 -12.65 -4.14 3.33
N ILE A 190 -13.14 -3.03 2.77
CA ILE A 190 -13.14 -1.70 3.43
C ILE A 190 -14.10 -1.70 4.61
N GLU A 191 -15.34 -2.15 4.43
CA GLU A 191 -16.37 -2.19 5.49
C GLU A 191 -15.96 -3.05 6.69
N THR A 192 -15.15 -4.08 6.45
CA THR A 192 -14.63 -5.01 7.48
C THR A 192 -13.22 -4.68 7.97
N GLY A 193 -12.57 -3.66 7.41
CA GLY A 193 -11.20 -3.28 7.76
C GLY A 193 -10.12 -4.30 7.38
N ARG A 194 -10.40 -5.20 6.42
CA ARG A 194 -9.41 -6.16 5.87
C ARG A 194 -8.37 -5.50 4.99
N ILE A 195 -8.73 -4.36 4.40
CA ILE A 195 -7.77 -3.44 3.80
C ILE A 195 -7.82 -2.11 4.53
N GLY A 196 -6.66 -1.48 4.68
CA GLY A 196 -6.55 -0.22 5.38
C GLY A 196 -5.14 0.35 5.29
N THR A 197 -4.80 1.17 6.28
CA THR A 197 -3.54 1.92 6.31
C THR A 197 -2.28 1.06 6.50
N GLN A 198 -2.47 -0.24 6.78
CA GLN A 198 -1.43 -1.17 7.18
C GLN A 198 -0.81 -1.98 6.04
N LEU A 199 -1.27 -1.81 4.79
CA LEU A 199 -0.62 -2.42 3.64
C LEU A 199 0.61 -1.57 3.29
N VAL A 200 1.78 -1.99 3.80
CA VAL A 200 2.98 -1.16 3.98
C VAL A 200 3.81 -1.07 2.70
N LEU A 201 3.51 -0.09 1.84
CA LEU A 201 4.54 0.48 0.96
C LEU A 201 5.38 1.48 1.77
N ARG A 202 6.69 1.47 1.58
CA ARG A 202 7.61 2.41 2.22
C ARG A 202 8.26 3.30 1.18
N ASP A 203 8.28 4.59 1.47
CA ASP A 203 8.94 5.60 0.65
C ASP A 203 10.29 5.94 1.28
N SER A 204 11.31 6.01 0.45
CA SER A 204 12.67 6.30 0.90
C SER A 204 13.12 7.70 0.54
N PHE A 205 13.78 8.30 1.51
CA PHE A 205 14.33 9.63 1.46
C PHE A 205 15.78 9.59 1.93
N GLU A 206 16.65 10.33 1.26
CA GLU A 206 17.94 10.71 1.83
C GLU A 206 17.84 12.19 2.19
N CYS A 207 17.97 12.51 3.46
CA CYS A 207 18.00 13.90 3.87
C CYS A 207 19.29 14.30 4.54
N THR A 208 19.66 15.54 4.27
CA THR A 208 20.75 16.26 4.90
C THR A 208 20.19 17.45 5.65
N ILE A 209 20.64 17.63 6.89
CA ILE A 209 20.38 18.82 7.68
C ILE A 209 21.69 19.58 7.85
N ARG A 210 21.67 20.90 7.63
CA ARG A 210 22.80 21.80 7.89
C ARG A 210 22.39 22.85 8.91
N SER A 211 23.26 23.11 9.89
CA SER A 211 23.07 24.19 10.87
C SER A 211 24.43 24.78 11.22
N GLY A 212 24.69 26.01 10.77
CA GLY A 212 26.02 26.63 10.85
C GLY A 212 27.09 25.79 10.14
N SER A 213 28.13 25.37 10.87
CA SER A 213 29.20 24.50 10.36
C SER A 213 28.90 23.00 10.50
N SER A 214 27.78 22.62 11.11
CA SER A 214 27.41 21.23 11.36
C SER A 214 26.52 20.70 10.25
N GLN A 215 26.76 19.44 9.85
CA GLN A 215 25.95 18.73 8.86
C GLN A 215 25.67 17.30 9.36
N PHE A 216 24.43 16.85 9.20
CA PHE A 216 24.01 15.48 9.46
C PHE A 216 23.23 14.95 8.25
N GLY A 217 23.44 13.70 7.87
CA GLY A 217 22.73 13.05 6.76
C GLY A 217 22.19 11.69 7.19
N MET A 218 20.99 11.35 6.73
CA MET A 218 20.36 10.05 6.97
C MET A 218 19.53 9.62 5.77
N ARG A 219 19.62 8.33 5.41
CA ARG A 219 18.63 7.66 4.57
C ARG A 219 17.57 7.02 5.46
N ALA A 220 16.31 7.25 5.12
CA ALA A 220 15.17 6.97 5.95
C ALA A 220 14.01 6.47 5.08
N SER A 221 13.43 5.33 5.46
CA SER A 221 12.27 4.73 4.79
C SER A 221 11.04 4.87 5.68
N THR A 222 9.99 5.52 5.19
CA THR A 222 8.78 5.85 5.95
C THR A 222 7.57 5.13 5.39
N GLN A 223 6.67 4.69 6.26
CA GLN A 223 5.46 4.00 5.82
C GLN A 223 4.48 4.95 5.14
N ARG A 224 3.84 4.49 4.05
CA ARG A 224 2.64 5.13 3.52
C ARG A 224 1.45 4.86 4.42
N TRP A 225 0.88 5.94 4.94
CA TRP A 225 -0.34 5.92 5.73
C TRP A 225 -1.50 6.48 4.90
N PHE A 226 -2.32 5.60 4.36
CA PHE A 226 -3.57 5.96 3.68
C PHE A 226 -4.57 6.48 4.72
N PHE A 227 -5.17 7.64 4.52
CA PHE A 227 -5.96 8.29 5.58
C PHE A 227 -7.38 8.69 5.17
N ASP A 228 -7.69 8.63 3.87
CA ASP A 228 -9.06 8.80 3.39
C ASP A 228 -9.78 7.46 3.27
N SER A 229 -11.11 7.49 3.36
CA SER A 229 -11.94 6.28 3.18
C SER A 229 -11.86 5.72 1.76
N SER A 230 -11.48 6.54 0.79
CA SER A 230 -11.18 6.11 -0.57
C SER A 230 -9.82 5.43 -0.71
N LEU A 231 -8.97 5.44 0.32
CA LEU A 231 -7.59 4.92 0.33
C LEU A 231 -6.74 5.41 -0.86
N THR A 232 -7.08 6.57 -1.43
CA THR A 232 -6.38 7.21 -2.55
C THR A 232 -5.34 8.19 -2.06
N SER A 233 -5.61 8.86 -0.95
CA SER A 233 -4.69 9.82 -0.35
C SER A 233 -3.84 9.12 0.71
N TYR A 234 -2.53 9.25 0.60
CA TYR A 234 -1.61 8.75 1.62
C TYR A 234 -0.79 9.90 2.23
N LYS A 235 -0.23 9.66 3.40
CA LYS A 235 0.87 10.45 3.95
C LYS A 235 2.08 9.56 3.97
N THR A 236 3.24 10.15 3.77
CA THR A 236 4.50 9.47 4.04
C THR A 236 5.39 10.49 4.74
N SER A 237 5.64 10.27 6.02
CA SER A 237 6.17 11.29 6.91
C SER A 237 7.41 10.76 7.60
N LEU A 238 8.43 11.60 7.68
CA LEU A 238 9.63 11.36 8.47
C LEU A 238 9.41 11.67 9.96
N SER A 239 8.22 11.34 10.53
CA SER A 239 7.97 11.48 11.98
C SER A 239 6.57 11.17 12.56
N GLU A 240 5.60 10.60 11.85
CA GLU A 240 4.25 10.49 12.44
C GLU A 240 4.09 9.23 13.33
N LEU A 241 4.79 8.14 13.02
CA LEU A 241 4.72 6.88 13.77
C LEU A 241 5.98 6.66 14.61
N PRO A 242 5.89 6.06 15.82
CA PRO A 242 7.06 5.74 16.65
C PRO A 242 8.12 4.87 15.97
N THR A 243 7.73 4.16 14.91
CA THR A 243 8.55 3.25 14.13
C THR A 243 9.17 3.88 12.88
N ASP A 244 8.78 5.10 12.52
CA ASP A 244 9.36 5.79 11.36
C ASP A 244 10.71 6.44 11.76
N PRO A 245 11.73 6.42 10.89
CA PRO A 245 12.95 7.19 11.10
C PRO A 245 12.65 8.70 11.14
N PHE A 246 13.17 9.39 12.17
CA PHE A 246 12.97 10.82 12.38
C PHE A 246 14.19 11.63 11.96
N ILE A 247 14.01 12.64 11.11
CA ILE A 247 15.04 13.62 10.77
C ILE A 247 14.76 14.88 11.58
N PHE A 248 15.59 15.13 12.60
CA PHE A 248 15.34 16.19 13.55
C PHE A 248 16.59 16.98 13.93
N VAL A 249 16.36 18.22 14.38
CA VAL A 249 17.36 19.06 15.04
C VAL A 249 16.83 19.43 16.41
N SER A 250 17.63 19.22 17.46
CA SER A 250 17.31 19.72 18.80
C SER A 250 17.28 21.25 18.76
N GLU A 251 16.13 21.83 19.10
CA GLU A 251 15.97 23.28 19.20
C GLU A 251 16.21 23.73 20.65
N THR A 252 15.68 22.97 21.60
CA THR A 252 15.91 23.13 23.03
C THR A 252 16.12 21.76 23.68
N ILE A 253 16.29 21.73 25.00
CA ILE A 253 16.30 20.47 25.77
C ILE A 253 14.96 19.74 25.73
N ASP A 254 13.86 20.47 25.47
CA ASP A 254 12.49 19.95 25.54
C ASP A 254 11.80 19.88 24.17
N SER A 255 12.43 20.40 23.12
CA SER A 255 11.86 20.47 21.77
C SER A 255 12.87 20.12 20.67
N LYS A 256 12.33 19.53 19.60
CA LYS A 256 13.05 19.25 18.36
C LYS A 256 12.26 19.78 17.17
N ILE A 257 12.97 20.24 16.15
CA ILE A 257 12.41 20.55 14.84
C ILE A 257 12.48 19.32 13.98
N VAL A 258 11.37 18.98 13.36
CA VAL A 258 11.22 17.77 12.56
C VAL A 258 10.73 18.12 11.17
N PHE A 259 11.32 17.48 10.17
CA PHE A 259 10.91 17.61 8.78
C PHE A 259 9.79 16.62 8.47
N GLN A 260 8.71 17.11 7.86
CA GLN A 260 7.58 16.29 7.43
C GLN A 260 7.23 16.60 5.98
N LEU A 261 7.17 15.55 5.16
CA LEU A 261 6.55 15.59 3.84
C LEU A 261 5.16 14.96 3.94
N ASN A 262 4.18 15.49 3.22
CA ASN A 262 2.84 14.92 3.11
C ASN A 262 2.45 14.95 1.63
N ILE A 263 2.19 13.80 1.01
CA ILE A 263 1.95 13.69 -0.43
C ILE A 263 0.53 13.21 -0.68
N THR A 264 -0.35 14.08 -1.15
CA THR A 264 -1.68 13.71 -1.61
C THR A 264 -1.68 13.53 -3.12
N ASP A 265 -2.05 12.35 -3.60
CA ASP A 265 -2.30 12.09 -5.03
C ASP A 265 -3.62 11.36 -5.19
N LYS A 266 -4.55 11.96 -5.95
CA LYS A 266 -5.88 11.40 -6.18
C LYS A 266 -5.98 10.62 -7.50
N ASN A 267 -4.94 10.62 -8.32
CA ASN A 267 -4.97 10.02 -9.66
C ASN A 267 -3.82 9.04 -9.96
N HIS A 268 -2.99 8.71 -8.97
CA HIS A 268 -1.92 7.70 -9.08
C HIS A 268 -1.02 7.95 -10.30
N CYS A 269 -0.63 9.20 -10.54
CA CYS A 269 0.20 9.61 -11.67
C CYS A 269 -0.41 9.40 -13.08
N GLN A 270 -1.69 9.05 -13.21
CA GLN A 270 -2.30 8.78 -14.53
C GLN A 270 -2.48 10.04 -15.39
N ASN A 271 -2.79 11.19 -14.77
CA ASN A 271 -2.92 12.47 -15.47
C ASN A 271 -1.92 13.50 -14.92
N LEU A 272 -0.74 13.54 -15.55
CA LEU A 272 0.33 14.46 -15.20
C LEU A 272 0.02 15.93 -15.55
N ASN A 273 -1.00 16.19 -16.37
CA ASN A 273 -1.34 17.56 -16.79
C ASN A 273 -2.29 18.25 -15.80
N ASP A 274 -2.99 17.49 -14.96
CA ASP A 274 -3.87 18.05 -13.94
C ASP A 274 -3.14 18.18 -12.59
N ALA A 275 -2.54 19.35 -12.38
CA ALA A 275 -1.84 19.67 -11.14
C ALA A 275 -2.77 19.74 -9.91
N SER A 276 -4.09 19.83 -10.09
CA SER A 276 -5.04 19.91 -8.96
C SER A 276 -5.25 18.56 -8.27
N LEU A 277 -4.95 17.47 -8.96
CA LEU A 277 -5.08 16.10 -8.45
C LEU A 277 -3.87 15.67 -7.62
N ARG A 278 -2.79 16.47 -7.61
CA ARG A 278 -1.53 16.19 -6.90
C ARG A 278 -1.14 17.36 -6.02
N GLN A 279 -0.96 17.10 -4.74
CA GLN A 279 -0.52 18.11 -3.79
C GLN A 279 0.49 17.50 -2.82
N SER A 280 1.73 17.98 -2.86
CA SER A 280 2.67 17.75 -1.77
C SER A 280 2.68 18.95 -0.81
N ARG A 281 2.92 18.67 0.47
CA ARG A 281 3.13 19.69 1.50
C ARG A 281 4.39 19.32 2.25
N LEU A 282 5.33 20.25 2.26
CA LEU A 282 6.52 20.20 3.07
C LEU A 282 6.26 21.03 4.32
N ALA A 283 6.52 20.48 5.50
CA ALA A 283 6.25 21.13 6.76
C ALA A 283 7.40 20.92 7.74
N LEU A 284 7.71 21.96 8.51
CA LEU A 284 8.57 21.88 9.67
C LEU A 284 7.71 21.96 10.92
N TRP A 285 7.87 20.99 11.81
CA TRP A 285 7.12 20.90 13.06
C TRP A 285 8.06 21.01 14.25
N ARG A 286 7.65 21.76 15.26
CA ARG A 286 8.19 21.67 16.60
C ARG A 286 7.49 20.52 17.33
N VAL A 287 8.24 19.51 17.70
CA VAL A 287 7.76 18.38 18.49
C VAL A 287 8.39 18.48 19.88
N PHE A 288 7.55 18.40 20.91
CA PHE A 288 8.00 18.45 22.30
C PHE A 288 8.25 17.04 22.83
N ASN A 289 9.23 16.91 23.72
CA ASN A 289 9.55 15.63 24.36
C ASN A 289 8.43 15.15 25.29
N ASN A 290 7.64 16.08 25.84
CA ASN A 290 6.42 15.75 26.57
C ASN A 290 5.28 15.44 25.58
N PRO A 291 4.80 14.17 25.50
CA PRO A 291 3.76 13.79 24.55
C PRO A 291 2.40 14.44 24.81
N GLN A 292 2.18 15.01 26.00
CA GLN A 292 0.96 15.76 26.32
C GLN A 292 0.97 17.18 25.72
N THR A 293 2.14 17.67 25.30
CA THR A 293 2.27 18.98 24.67
C THR A 293 2.05 18.85 23.17
N PRO A 294 1.04 19.53 22.60
CA PRO A 294 0.78 19.45 21.16
C PRO A 294 1.97 19.95 20.34
N SER A 295 2.28 19.24 19.24
CA SER A 295 3.26 19.69 18.27
C SER A 295 2.80 20.98 17.58
N GLN A 296 3.73 21.86 17.21
CA GLN A 296 3.44 23.15 16.60
C GLN A 296 3.98 23.21 15.17
N LEU A 297 3.15 23.65 14.22
CA LEU A 297 3.60 23.93 12.86
C LEU A 297 4.47 25.19 12.86
N ILE A 298 5.71 25.07 12.38
CA ILE A 298 6.65 26.19 12.26
C ILE A 298 6.55 26.82 10.87
N SER A 299 6.60 25.99 9.84
CA SER A 299 6.59 26.42 8.44
C SER A 299 5.89 25.37 7.60
N GLU A 300 5.16 25.81 6.58
CA GLU A 300 4.56 24.95 5.56
C GLU A 300 4.81 25.55 4.19
N GLN A 301 5.28 24.71 3.27
CA GLN A 301 5.35 25.00 1.84
C GLN A 301 4.42 24.05 1.09
N LYS A 302 3.48 24.63 0.34
CA LYS A 302 2.63 23.89 -0.58
C LYS A 302 3.33 23.73 -1.91
N LEU A 303 3.37 22.51 -2.42
CA LEU A 303 3.98 22.13 -3.68
C LEU A 303 2.88 21.57 -4.60
N PRO A 304 2.08 22.45 -5.24
CA PRO A 304 1.00 22.02 -6.12
C PRO A 304 1.55 21.30 -7.36
N GLY A 305 0.89 20.23 -7.80
CA GLY A 305 1.30 19.43 -8.94
C GLY A 305 2.50 18.52 -8.72
N VAL A 306 3.15 18.57 -7.55
CA VAL A 306 4.31 17.74 -7.23
C VAL A 306 3.84 16.46 -6.52
N ASN A 307 4.17 15.31 -7.09
CA ASN A 307 4.18 14.02 -6.40
C ASN A 307 5.47 13.30 -6.82
N PRO A 308 6.42 13.05 -5.90
CA PRO A 308 7.71 12.44 -6.23
C PRO A 308 7.61 11.04 -6.87
N LEU A 309 6.48 10.34 -6.71
CA LEU A 309 6.21 9.08 -7.42
C LEU A 309 5.95 9.25 -8.92
N CYS A 310 5.43 10.40 -9.32
CA CYS A 310 5.07 10.69 -10.70
C CYS A 310 6.21 11.35 -11.47
N GLU A 311 7.19 11.89 -10.75
CA GLU A 311 8.31 12.60 -11.34
C GLU A 311 9.33 11.60 -11.88
N LYS A 312 9.76 11.80 -13.13
CA LYS A 312 10.84 10.98 -13.74
C LYS A 312 12.19 11.20 -13.08
N VAL A 313 12.34 12.29 -12.33
CA VAL A 313 13.56 12.66 -11.63
C VAL A 313 13.22 12.75 -10.16
N SER A 314 13.98 12.04 -9.33
CA SER A 314 13.97 12.16 -7.87
C SER A 314 14.01 13.63 -7.44
N PRO A 315 12.90 14.21 -6.95
CA PRO A 315 12.90 15.61 -6.55
C PRO A 315 13.68 15.80 -5.25
N LEU A 316 14.32 16.97 -5.17
CA LEU A 316 14.89 17.50 -3.94
C LEU A 316 13.88 18.43 -3.28
N PHE A 317 13.54 18.14 -2.03
CA PHE A 317 12.66 18.93 -1.20
C PHE A 317 13.48 19.72 -0.18
N THR A 318 13.41 21.04 -0.24
CA THR A 318 14.22 21.92 0.61
C THR A 318 13.33 22.73 1.55
N ALA A 319 13.75 22.85 2.81
CA ALA A 319 13.08 23.67 3.82
C ALA A 319 14.09 24.46 4.65
N ASP A 320 13.80 25.73 4.88
CA ASP A 320 14.63 26.62 5.68
C ASP A 320 13.90 27.08 6.94
N PHE A 321 14.61 27.07 8.07
CA PHE A 321 14.16 27.72 9.30
C PHE A 321 15.35 28.27 10.08
N GLN A 322 15.38 29.60 10.23
CA GLN A 322 16.51 30.31 10.87
C GLN A 322 17.85 29.94 10.21
N ALA A 323 18.78 29.36 10.98
CA ALA A 323 20.09 28.90 10.50
C ALA A 323 20.09 27.41 10.09
N ILE A 324 18.92 26.75 10.10
CA ILE A 324 18.77 25.33 9.81
C ILE A 324 18.24 25.17 8.38
N HIS A 325 18.93 24.36 7.59
CA HIS A 325 18.58 24.01 6.22
C HIS A 325 18.34 22.50 6.11
N PHE A 326 17.18 22.10 5.61
CA PHE A 326 16.83 20.71 5.33
C PHE A 326 16.80 20.48 3.82
N ASP A 327 17.52 19.45 3.37
CA ASP A 327 17.54 18.97 1.99
C ASP A 327 17.14 17.50 1.99
N CYS A 328 15.97 17.16 1.46
CA CYS A 328 15.44 15.79 1.41
C CYS A 328 15.23 15.34 -0.03
N LYS A 329 16.03 14.41 -0.51
CA LYS A 329 15.88 13.81 -1.83
C LYS A 329 15.04 12.54 -1.75
N TYR A 330 13.99 12.45 -2.55
CA TYR A 330 13.21 11.22 -2.69
C TYR A 330 13.93 10.20 -3.57
N TYR A 331 14.14 8.98 -3.07
CA TYR A 331 14.83 7.91 -3.80
C TYR A 331 13.88 6.94 -4.50
N GLY A 332 12.64 6.84 -4.04
CA GLY A 332 11.69 5.88 -4.57
C GLY A 332 10.90 5.17 -3.48
N THR A 333 10.01 4.29 -3.90
CA THR A 333 9.37 3.33 -3.01
C THR A 333 10.36 2.20 -2.79
N GLU A 334 10.91 2.09 -1.58
CA GLU A 334 11.98 1.15 -1.30
C GLU A 334 11.51 -0.22 -0.87
N ALA A 335 12.38 -1.15 -1.23
CA ALA A 335 12.35 -2.52 -0.81
C ALA A 335 13.22 -2.73 0.46
N HIS A 336 12.64 -2.84 1.65
CA HIS A 336 13.29 -3.49 2.79
C HIS A 336 12.74 -4.87 3.09
#